data_AF-A0A6A6P1X6-F1
#
_entry.id   AF-A0A6A6P1X6-F1
#
_cell.length_a   1.000
_cell.length_b   1.000
_cell.length_c   1.000
_cell.angle_alpha   90.00
_cell.angle_beta   90.00
_cell.angle_gamma   90.00
#
_symmetry.space_group_name_H-M   'P 1'
#
loop_
_entity.id
_entity.type
_entity.pdbx_description
1 polymer ?
#
loop_
_entity_poly.entity_id
_entity_poly.type
_entity_poly.pdbx_seq_one_letter_code
_entity_poly.pdbx_strand_id
1 'polypeptide(L)'
;NVQILANGHLVSRCSDFIIYSVEAKNIDAVVAEFGPSTKLGAIVGGQTSCKAPEITAFERHLPNDVDIVSCHSLHGPGVDPKGQPLVLIKHRASQGSFDFVEKILSCLGSKHVYLTAEAHDRITADTQAVTHAAFLSMGVAWAANNQFPWEIPRYLGGIENVKINITLRIYSNKWHVYAGLAILNPAAKKQIKQYAESVTELFKLMLAGQREELTARIMAARKSIFDPGRGHDLLLKDDVLDRFSLGDIPPQRVKNNHLSLLAMADCWYKLGIDPYEHMICETPLFRLWLGAVQYLFQDSELLDEVIDTAVEDKSFRADDLEFTFAARDWSERVSLGNMDGYRERFEQIQRYFAPRFPEATRLGNEMIKTILEKTG
;
A
#
# COMPACT_ATOMS: atom_id res chain seq x y z
N ASN A 1 13.57 19.69 25.90
CA ASN A 1 13.21 19.05 27.17
C ASN A 1 12.16 17.99 26.92
N VAL A 2 12.44 16.72 27.24
CA VAL A 2 11.48 15.61 27.17
C VAL A 2 11.30 15.10 28.60
N GLN A 3 10.05 15.02 29.06
CA GLN A 3 9.69 14.50 30.39
C GLN A 3 8.85 13.23 30.22
N ILE A 4 9.28 12.14 30.85
CA ILE A 4 8.57 10.87 30.87
C ILE A 4 7.70 10.83 32.13
N LEU A 5 6.42 10.49 31.97
CA LEU A 5 5.47 10.34 33.08
C LEU A 5 5.13 8.87 33.28
N ALA A 6 4.63 8.54 34.48
CA ALA A 6 4.41 7.15 34.88
C ALA A 6 3.31 6.43 34.10
N ASN A 7 2.31 7.15 33.57
CA ASN A 7 1.20 6.59 32.80
C ASN A 7 0.49 7.64 31.94
N GLY A 8 -0.44 7.18 31.10
CA GLY A 8 -1.23 8.04 30.21
C GLY A 8 -2.14 9.02 30.96
N HIS A 9 -2.66 8.68 32.14
CA HIS A 9 -3.50 9.61 32.92
C HIS A 9 -2.76 10.88 33.33
N LEU A 10 -1.48 10.77 33.68
CA LEU A 10 -0.64 11.91 34.03
C LEU A 10 -0.31 12.76 32.82
N VAL A 11 -0.10 12.14 31.65
CA VAL A 11 0.09 12.86 30.37
C VAL A 11 -1.18 13.60 29.99
N SER A 12 -2.33 12.92 29.96
CA SER A 12 -3.59 13.48 29.49
C SER A 12 -4.06 14.70 30.27
N ARG A 13 -3.81 14.74 31.59
CA ARG A 13 -4.27 15.85 32.45
C ARG A 13 -3.41 17.12 32.37
N CYS A 14 -2.16 17.01 31.92
CA CYS A 14 -1.24 18.15 31.86
C CYS A 14 -0.99 18.68 30.44
N SER A 15 -1.46 17.97 29.42
CA SER A 15 -1.24 18.31 28.01
C SER A 15 -2.37 19.14 27.42
N ASP A 16 -2.02 20.16 26.64
CA ASP A 16 -2.96 20.93 25.80
C ASP A 16 -3.21 20.26 24.44
N PHE A 17 -2.24 19.47 23.96
CA PHE A 17 -2.34 18.66 22.75
C PHE A 17 -1.77 17.27 22.99
N ILE A 18 -2.54 16.23 22.65
CA ILE A 18 -2.20 14.82 22.88
C ILE A 18 -2.28 14.07 21.56
N ILE A 19 -1.24 13.30 21.23
CA ILE A 19 -1.24 12.39 20.08
C ILE A 19 -1.13 10.94 20.58
N TYR A 20 -2.11 10.12 20.24
CA TYR A 20 -2.06 8.67 20.44
C TYR A 20 -1.29 8.01 19.28
N SER A 21 -0.08 7.50 19.57
CA SER A 21 0.79 6.79 18.62
C SER A 21 0.93 5.32 19.00
N VAL A 22 -0.19 4.58 18.93
CA VAL A 22 -0.26 3.14 19.22
C VAL A 22 -0.69 2.36 17.98
N GLU A 23 -0.56 1.03 18.02
CA GLU A 23 -1.12 0.17 16.98
C GLU A 23 -2.63 0.38 16.86
N ALA A 24 -3.15 0.44 15.63
CA ALA A 24 -4.58 0.69 15.37
C ALA A 24 -5.51 -0.32 16.08
N LYS A 25 -5.06 -1.56 16.30
CA LYS A 25 -5.83 -2.57 17.05
C LYS A 25 -5.98 -2.25 18.54
N ASN A 26 -5.05 -1.47 19.10
CA ASN A 26 -4.99 -1.13 20.53
C ASN A 26 -5.61 0.24 20.82
N ILE A 27 -5.96 1.03 19.79
CA ILE A 27 -6.42 2.41 19.96
C ILE A 27 -7.66 2.49 20.86
N ASP A 28 -8.65 1.62 20.66
CA ASP A 28 -9.87 1.61 21.47
C ASP A 28 -9.59 1.34 22.94
N ALA A 29 -8.78 0.32 23.27
CA ALA A 29 -8.43 -0.01 24.65
C ALA A 29 -7.62 1.10 25.33
N VAL A 30 -6.65 1.68 24.63
CA VAL A 30 -5.77 2.73 25.19
C VAL A 30 -6.53 4.04 25.40
N VAL A 31 -7.42 4.41 24.47
CA VAL A 31 -8.27 5.61 24.63
C VAL A 31 -9.34 5.36 25.69
N ALA A 32 -9.90 4.16 25.81
CA ALA A 32 -10.81 3.81 26.91
C ALA A 32 -10.17 4.02 28.29
N GLU A 33 -8.90 3.64 28.43
CA GLU A 33 -8.16 3.78 29.68
C GLU A 33 -7.78 5.24 29.97
N PHE A 34 -7.14 5.94 29.02
CA PHE A 34 -6.51 7.23 29.30
C PHE A 34 -7.29 8.45 28.79
N GLY A 35 -8.19 8.26 27.82
CA GLY A 35 -9.01 9.30 27.20
C GLY A 35 -9.88 10.09 28.19
N PRO A 36 -10.55 9.44 29.16
CA PRO A 36 -11.36 10.14 30.17
C PRO A 36 -10.57 11.09 31.07
N SER A 37 -9.24 10.97 31.13
CA SER A 37 -8.38 11.86 31.93
C SER A 37 -7.90 13.10 31.18
N THR A 38 -8.39 13.32 29.96
CA THR A 38 -8.00 14.46 29.12
C THR A 38 -8.41 15.78 29.76
N LYS A 39 -7.48 16.73 29.78
CA LYS A 39 -7.71 18.09 30.27
C LYS A 39 -8.85 18.78 29.51
N LEU A 40 -9.68 19.53 30.23
CA LEU A 40 -10.75 20.36 29.67
C LEU A 40 -10.23 21.26 28.54
N GLY A 41 -10.89 21.22 27.38
CA GLY A 41 -10.54 22.05 26.22
C GLY A 41 -9.25 21.65 25.50
N ALA A 42 -8.63 20.52 25.88
CA ALA A 42 -7.46 20.01 25.17
C ALA A 42 -7.83 19.47 23.79
N ILE A 43 -6.80 19.33 22.95
CA ILE A 43 -6.91 18.77 21.61
C ILE A 43 -6.33 17.35 21.61
N VAL A 44 -7.06 16.41 21.04
CA VAL A 44 -6.65 15.01 20.92
C VAL A 44 -6.59 14.63 19.45
N GLY A 45 -5.50 13.96 19.08
CA GLY A 45 -5.35 13.35 17.77
C GLY A 45 -4.77 11.94 17.90
N GLY A 46 -4.84 11.19 16.80
CA GLY A 46 -4.06 9.97 16.64
C GLY A 46 -3.28 10.01 15.34
N GLN A 47 -2.27 9.14 15.25
CA GLN A 47 -1.42 8.97 14.07
C GLN A 47 -1.56 7.56 13.45
N THR A 48 -2.63 6.84 13.78
CA THR A 48 -2.81 5.45 13.29
C THR A 48 -2.95 5.42 11.76
N SER A 49 -2.66 4.30 11.11
CA SER A 49 -2.78 4.21 9.64
C SER A 49 -4.21 4.10 9.11
N CYS A 50 -5.21 3.90 9.98
CA CYS A 50 -6.63 3.78 9.62
C CYS A 50 -7.45 4.63 10.60
N LYS A 51 -8.24 5.56 10.08
CA LYS A 51 -8.96 6.57 10.86
C LYS A 51 -10.29 6.06 11.41
N ALA A 52 -10.98 5.16 10.73
CA ALA A 52 -12.25 4.61 11.20
C ALA A 52 -12.21 4.06 12.64
N PRO A 53 -11.28 3.15 13.03
CA PRO A 53 -11.21 2.67 14.41
C PRO A 53 -10.74 3.75 15.39
N GLU A 54 -9.86 4.65 14.97
CA GLU A 54 -9.35 5.77 15.78
C GLU A 54 -10.46 6.76 16.13
N ILE A 55 -11.22 7.22 15.12
CA ILE A 55 -12.35 8.13 15.30
C ILE A 55 -13.44 7.46 16.13
N THR A 56 -13.75 6.18 15.89
CA THR A 56 -14.73 5.43 16.70
C THR A 56 -14.32 5.39 18.19
N ALA A 57 -13.03 5.13 18.47
CA ALA A 57 -12.51 5.13 19.83
C ALA A 57 -12.60 6.52 20.47
N PHE A 58 -12.26 7.56 19.72
CA PHE A 58 -12.32 8.93 20.19
C PHE A 58 -13.75 9.38 20.49
N GLU A 59 -14.71 9.10 19.60
CA GLU A 59 -16.12 9.43 19.83
C GLU A 59 -16.72 8.71 21.04
N ARG A 60 -16.27 7.47 21.29
CA ARG A 60 -16.78 6.65 22.39
C ARG A 60 -16.25 7.05 23.76
N HIS A 61 -14.96 7.36 23.85
CA HIS A 61 -14.24 7.41 25.13
C HIS A 61 -13.74 8.81 25.50
N LEU A 62 -13.65 9.75 24.55
CA LEU A 62 -13.23 11.11 24.86
C LEU A 62 -14.40 11.94 25.39
N PRO A 63 -14.16 12.80 26.41
CA PRO A 63 -15.14 13.79 26.86
C PRO A 63 -15.67 14.67 25.72
N ASN A 64 -16.86 15.26 25.88
CA ASN A 64 -17.47 16.12 24.84
C ASN A 64 -16.84 17.52 24.74
N ASP A 65 -16.06 17.91 25.73
CA ASP A 65 -15.42 19.21 25.89
C ASP A 65 -13.96 19.23 25.37
N VAL A 66 -13.58 18.23 24.58
CA VAL A 66 -12.27 18.13 23.93
C VAL A 66 -12.41 18.13 22.41
N ASP A 67 -11.46 18.78 21.77
CA ASP A 67 -11.39 18.89 20.31
C ASP A 67 -10.62 17.70 19.72
N ILE A 68 -11.08 17.19 18.58
CA ILE A 68 -10.48 16.05 17.89
C ILE A 68 -9.87 16.51 16.56
N VAL A 69 -8.54 16.51 16.50
CA VAL A 69 -7.75 16.82 15.30
C VAL A 69 -6.71 15.71 15.11
N SER A 70 -6.98 14.80 14.19
CA SER A 70 -6.09 13.67 13.89
C SER A 70 -5.11 14.01 12.76
N CYS A 71 -4.03 13.24 12.68
CA CYS A 71 -3.11 13.31 11.55
C CYS A 71 -2.69 11.93 11.06
N HIS A 72 -2.04 11.88 9.91
CA HIS A 72 -1.34 10.69 9.45
C HIS A 72 -0.19 11.10 8.55
N SER A 73 1.04 10.84 9.01
CA SER A 73 2.23 11.03 8.17
C SER A 73 2.38 9.84 7.23
N LEU A 74 2.40 10.07 5.91
CA LEU A 74 2.42 9.01 4.90
C LEU A 74 3.84 8.54 4.56
N HIS A 75 4.68 8.35 5.59
CA HIS A 75 6.02 7.80 5.45
C HIS A 75 6.34 6.82 6.58
N GLY A 76 7.31 5.93 6.32
CA GLY A 76 7.79 4.98 7.32
C GLY A 76 8.71 5.62 8.37
N PRO A 77 8.99 4.90 9.47
CA PRO A 77 10.01 5.31 10.44
C PRO A 77 11.38 5.51 9.78
N GLY A 78 12.11 6.55 10.17
CA GLY A 78 13.46 6.84 9.66
C GLY A 78 13.51 7.58 8.32
N VAL A 79 12.36 7.96 7.76
CA VAL A 79 12.27 8.85 6.59
C VAL A 79 12.12 10.30 7.06
N ASP A 80 12.84 11.22 6.40
CA ASP A 80 12.70 12.66 6.63
C ASP A 80 11.28 13.11 6.23
N PRO A 81 10.50 13.73 7.13
CA PRO A 81 9.14 14.16 6.84
C PRO A 81 9.06 15.33 5.83
N LYS A 82 10.18 16.00 5.53
CA LYS A 82 10.21 17.16 4.63
C LYS A 82 9.72 16.80 3.23
N GLY A 83 8.73 17.54 2.74
CA GLY A 83 8.10 17.31 1.44
C GLY A 83 7.19 16.08 1.37
N GLN A 84 7.18 15.22 2.39
CA GLN A 84 6.28 14.07 2.46
C GLN A 84 4.85 14.53 2.78
N PRO A 85 3.81 13.84 2.29
CA PRO A 85 2.43 14.16 2.65
C PRO A 85 2.15 13.91 4.13
N LEU A 86 1.55 14.91 4.80
CA LEU A 86 1.00 14.82 6.15
C LEU A 86 -0.49 15.13 6.09
N VAL A 87 -1.32 14.12 6.31
CA VAL A 87 -2.77 14.30 6.33
C VAL A 87 -3.18 14.91 7.67
N LEU A 88 -4.01 15.96 7.63
CA LEU A 88 -4.65 16.59 8.78
C LEU A 88 -6.17 16.45 8.67
N ILE A 89 -6.80 16.06 9.77
CA ILE A 89 -8.22 15.70 9.81
C ILE A 89 -8.90 16.45 10.94
N LYS A 90 -9.71 17.45 10.59
CA LYS A 90 -10.61 18.14 11.51
C LYS A 90 -11.89 17.32 11.68
N HIS A 91 -12.01 16.56 12.77
CA HIS A 91 -13.19 15.70 13.00
C HIS A 91 -14.26 16.40 13.85
N ARG A 92 -13.96 16.66 15.12
CA ARG A 92 -14.84 17.35 16.08
C ARG A 92 -14.03 18.43 16.77
N ALA A 93 -13.77 19.53 16.08
CA ALA A 93 -12.92 20.60 16.60
C ALA A 93 -13.32 21.97 16.06
N SER A 94 -13.02 23.01 16.85
CA SER A 94 -13.07 24.38 16.38
C SER A 94 -12.01 24.65 15.30
N GLN A 95 -12.19 25.71 14.51
CA GLN A 95 -11.15 26.12 13.54
C GLN A 95 -9.87 26.56 14.25
N GLY A 96 -9.98 27.24 15.40
CA GLY A 96 -8.82 27.67 16.17
C GLY A 96 -7.94 26.51 16.66
N SER A 97 -8.55 25.41 17.11
CA SER A 97 -7.82 24.20 17.50
C SER A 97 -7.16 23.52 16.31
N PHE A 98 -7.83 23.49 15.16
CA PHE A 98 -7.25 22.96 13.93
C PHE A 98 -6.01 23.77 13.50
N ASP A 99 -6.14 25.10 13.44
CA ASP A 99 -5.04 26.01 13.06
C ASP A 99 -3.86 25.90 14.04
N PHE A 100 -4.14 25.69 15.34
CA PHE A 100 -3.11 25.45 16.35
C PHE A 100 -2.32 24.17 16.09
N VAL A 101 -3.00 23.04 15.83
CA VAL A 101 -2.35 21.76 15.52
C VAL A 101 -1.57 21.84 14.22
N GLU A 102 -2.16 22.45 13.18
CA GLU A 102 -1.48 22.69 11.92
C GLU A 102 -0.19 23.50 12.11
N LYS A 103 -0.23 24.57 12.90
CA LYS A 103 0.94 25.38 13.20
C LYS A 103 2.03 24.59 13.92
N ILE A 104 1.66 23.73 14.89
CA ILE A 104 2.61 22.84 15.56
C ILE A 104 3.27 21.90 14.53
N LEU A 105 2.48 21.26 13.68
CA LEU A 105 2.98 20.26 12.73
C LEU A 105 3.76 20.88 11.55
N SER A 106 3.60 22.17 11.29
CA SER A 106 4.34 22.89 10.24
C SER A 106 5.87 22.80 10.37
N CYS A 107 6.39 22.61 11.59
CA CYS A 107 7.83 22.45 11.82
C CYS A 107 8.43 21.20 11.17
N LEU A 108 7.60 20.22 10.77
CA LEU A 108 8.02 19.02 10.08
C LEU A 108 8.40 19.28 8.62
N GLY A 109 7.99 20.41 8.04
CA GLY A 109 8.22 20.72 6.63
C GLY A 109 7.50 19.78 5.66
N SER A 110 6.52 19.02 6.15
CA SER A 110 5.67 18.14 5.36
C SER A 110 4.70 18.92 4.48
N LYS A 111 4.24 18.31 3.39
CA LYS A 111 3.15 18.84 2.57
C LYS A 111 1.82 18.51 3.25
N HIS A 112 1.15 19.50 3.81
CA HIS A 112 -0.14 19.29 4.46
C HIS A 112 -1.22 18.93 3.44
N VAL A 113 -2.02 17.91 3.78
CA VAL A 113 -3.16 17.44 2.98
C VAL A 113 -4.37 17.39 3.90
N TYR A 114 -5.46 18.05 3.52
CA TYR A 114 -6.64 18.17 4.36
C TYR A 114 -7.72 17.20 3.89
N LEU A 115 -8.12 16.26 4.76
CA LEU A 115 -9.11 15.23 4.43
C LEU A 115 -10.07 15.01 5.59
N THR A 116 -11.24 14.45 5.27
CA THR A 116 -12.10 13.81 6.28
C THR A 116 -11.53 12.42 6.62
N ALA A 117 -11.92 11.87 7.77
CA ALA A 117 -11.53 10.50 8.16
C ALA A 117 -11.96 9.45 7.12
N GLU A 118 -13.18 9.60 6.58
CA GLU A 118 -13.70 8.72 5.54
C GLU A 118 -12.91 8.84 4.23
N ALA A 119 -12.63 10.07 3.77
CA ALA A 119 -11.85 10.30 2.56
C ALA A 119 -10.42 9.75 2.70
N HIS A 120 -9.80 9.95 3.86
CA HIS A 120 -8.49 9.37 4.18
C HIS A 120 -8.50 7.84 4.06
N ASP A 121 -9.47 7.17 4.69
CA ASP A 121 -9.52 5.70 4.67
C ASP A 121 -9.83 5.16 3.27
N ARG A 122 -10.67 5.85 2.49
CA ARG A 122 -10.88 5.50 1.08
C ARG A 122 -9.59 5.59 0.27
N ILE A 123 -8.90 6.73 0.34
CA ILE A 123 -7.66 6.98 -0.40
C ILE A 123 -6.54 6.01 0.01
N THR A 124 -6.37 5.73 1.29
CA THR A 124 -5.35 4.78 1.76
C THR A 124 -5.68 3.34 1.37
N ALA A 125 -6.96 2.97 1.30
CA ALA A 125 -7.34 1.69 0.69
C ALA A 125 -6.94 1.64 -0.80
N ASP A 126 -7.31 2.67 -1.57
CA ASP A 126 -7.06 2.75 -3.02
C ASP A 126 -5.57 2.72 -3.38
N THR A 127 -4.73 3.38 -2.57
CA THR A 127 -3.30 3.55 -2.85
C THR A 127 -2.42 2.45 -2.23
N GLN A 128 -2.80 1.91 -1.06
CA GLN A 128 -1.89 1.04 -0.30
C GLN A 128 -2.41 -0.39 -0.16
N ALA A 129 -3.70 -0.60 0.13
CA ALA A 129 -4.18 -1.91 0.56
C ALA A 129 -4.02 -3.01 -0.51
N VAL A 130 -4.47 -2.74 -1.74
CA VAL A 130 -4.36 -3.71 -2.84
C VAL A 130 -2.91 -3.87 -3.29
N THR A 131 -2.16 -2.77 -3.35
CA THR A 131 -0.72 -2.78 -3.61
C THR A 131 0.00 -3.74 -2.66
N HIS A 132 -0.25 -3.64 -1.36
CA HIS A 132 0.31 -4.56 -0.37
C HIS A 132 -0.14 -6.00 -0.60
N ALA A 133 -1.44 -6.23 -0.84
CA ALA A 133 -1.96 -7.58 -1.08
C ALA A 133 -1.33 -8.25 -2.31
N ALA A 134 -1.09 -7.51 -3.39
CA ALA A 134 -0.40 -7.99 -4.58
C ALA A 134 1.02 -8.49 -4.24
N PHE A 135 1.83 -7.67 -3.58
CA PHE A 135 3.22 -8.04 -3.25
C PHE A 135 3.33 -9.12 -2.17
N LEU A 136 2.41 -9.14 -1.20
CA LEU A 136 2.30 -10.25 -0.25
C LEU A 136 1.91 -11.56 -0.96
N SER A 137 1.12 -11.48 -2.03
CA SER A 137 0.79 -12.67 -2.83
C SER A 137 2.00 -13.15 -3.63
N MET A 138 2.83 -12.23 -4.15
CA MET A 138 4.10 -12.57 -4.83
C MET A 138 5.06 -13.30 -3.91
N GLY A 139 5.29 -12.80 -2.69
CA GLY A 139 6.23 -13.44 -1.77
C GLY A 139 5.78 -14.83 -1.32
N VAL A 140 4.46 -15.02 -1.13
CA VAL A 140 3.90 -16.36 -0.88
C VAL A 140 4.15 -17.29 -2.07
N ALA A 141 3.91 -16.83 -3.30
CA ALA A 141 4.09 -17.65 -4.50
C ALA A 141 5.54 -18.09 -4.69
N TRP A 142 6.49 -17.17 -4.52
CA TRP A 142 7.91 -17.47 -4.60
C TRP A 142 8.36 -18.46 -3.52
N ALA A 143 7.88 -18.29 -2.28
CA ALA A 143 8.19 -19.24 -1.21
C ALA A 143 7.58 -20.62 -1.46
N ALA A 144 6.35 -20.69 -1.98
CA ALA A 144 5.68 -21.95 -2.31
C ALA A 144 6.41 -22.73 -3.41
N ASN A 145 6.95 -22.03 -4.41
CA ASN A 145 7.79 -22.61 -5.45
C ASN A 145 9.25 -22.84 -5.02
N ASN A 146 9.63 -22.47 -3.79
CA ASN A 146 11.01 -22.50 -3.29
C ASN A 146 11.99 -21.76 -4.23
N GLN A 147 11.56 -20.58 -4.68
CA GLN A 147 12.29 -19.74 -5.61
C GLN A 147 12.70 -18.42 -4.95
N PHE A 148 13.84 -17.90 -5.39
CA PHE A 148 14.27 -16.53 -5.15
C PHE A 148 14.31 -15.84 -6.51
N PRO A 149 13.39 -14.91 -6.83
CA PRO A 149 13.25 -14.39 -8.19
C PRO A 149 14.54 -13.73 -8.72
N TRP A 150 15.33 -13.08 -7.88
CA TRP A 150 16.63 -12.50 -8.27
C TRP A 150 17.73 -13.54 -8.57
N GLU A 151 17.51 -14.82 -8.30
CA GLU A 151 18.43 -15.91 -8.65
C GLU A 151 18.00 -16.60 -9.97
N ILE A 152 16.90 -16.14 -10.59
CA ILE A 152 16.31 -16.76 -11.77
C ILE A 152 16.31 -15.75 -12.93
N PRO A 153 17.00 -16.05 -14.05
CA PRO A 153 17.15 -15.11 -15.16
C PRO A 153 15.84 -14.51 -15.71
N ARG A 154 14.73 -15.24 -15.62
CA ARG A 154 13.41 -14.79 -16.12
C ARG A 154 12.75 -13.67 -15.32
N TYR A 155 13.25 -13.37 -14.12
CA TYR A 155 12.75 -12.29 -13.26
C TYR A 155 13.75 -11.14 -13.10
N LEU A 156 14.80 -11.09 -13.91
CA LEU A 156 15.82 -10.04 -13.85
C LEU A 156 15.54 -8.96 -14.90
N GLY A 157 15.51 -7.70 -14.46
CA GLY A 157 15.35 -6.52 -15.33
C GLY A 157 13.95 -5.90 -15.34
N GLY A 158 13.89 -4.64 -15.79
CA GLY A 158 12.67 -3.88 -16.03
C GLY A 158 11.65 -3.90 -14.89
N ILE A 159 10.39 -4.20 -15.22
CA ILE A 159 9.25 -4.27 -14.29
C ILE A 159 9.49 -5.27 -13.15
N GLU A 160 10.22 -6.37 -13.39
CA GLU A 160 10.43 -7.41 -12.39
C GLU A 160 11.28 -6.90 -11.21
N ASN A 161 12.26 -6.02 -11.48
CA ASN A 161 13.05 -5.38 -10.42
C ASN A 161 12.17 -4.59 -9.45
N VAL A 162 11.16 -3.87 -9.97
CA VAL A 162 10.20 -3.12 -9.14
C VAL A 162 9.44 -4.09 -8.24
N LYS A 163 8.95 -5.20 -8.80
CA LYS A 163 8.19 -6.20 -8.05
C LYS A 163 9.01 -6.83 -6.93
N ILE A 164 10.25 -7.21 -7.22
CA ILE A 164 11.16 -7.83 -6.25
C ILE A 164 11.46 -6.84 -5.12
N ASN A 165 11.91 -5.63 -5.45
CA ASN A 165 12.30 -4.64 -4.46
C ASN A 165 11.13 -4.26 -3.53
N ILE A 166 9.92 -4.05 -4.08
CA ILE A 166 8.75 -3.71 -3.25
C ILE A 166 8.33 -4.90 -2.37
N THR A 167 8.33 -6.12 -2.91
CA THR A 167 7.98 -7.32 -2.13
C THR A 167 8.92 -7.49 -0.94
N LEU A 168 10.24 -7.42 -1.16
CA LEU A 168 11.22 -7.57 -0.08
C LEU A 168 11.14 -6.43 0.93
N ARG A 169 10.85 -5.21 0.48
CA ARG A 169 10.62 -4.06 1.37
C ARG A 169 9.40 -4.26 2.26
N ILE A 170 8.32 -4.85 1.73
CA ILE A 170 7.13 -5.15 2.53
C ILE A 170 7.46 -6.20 3.59
N TYR A 171 8.10 -7.30 3.19
CA TYR A 171 8.46 -8.37 4.13
C TYR A 171 9.58 -7.98 5.13
N SER A 172 10.38 -6.95 4.87
CA SER A 172 11.36 -6.45 5.84
C SER A 172 10.73 -5.58 6.95
N ASN A 173 9.45 -5.22 6.84
CA ASN A 173 8.71 -4.44 7.82
C ASN A 173 7.85 -5.31 8.75
N LYS A 174 7.18 -4.67 9.72
CA LYS A 174 6.33 -5.35 10.71
C LYS A 174 4.94 -5.66 10.13
N TRP A 175 4.50 -6.92 10.27
CA TRP A 175 3.22 -7.42 9.75
C TRP A 175 2.01 -6.56 10.16
N HIS A 176 2.01 -6.02 11.39
CA HIS A 176 0.84 -5.32 11.96
C HIS A 176 0.54 -4.00 11.24
N VAL A 177 1.52 -3.42 10.53
CA VAL A 177 1.31 -2.22 9.70
C VAL A 177 0.39 -2.56 8.52
N TYR A 178 0.65 -3.67 7.84
CA TYR A 178 -0.10 -4.15 6.69
C TYR A 178 -1.45 -4.75 7.10
N ALA A 179 -1.46 -5.58 8.14
CA ALA A 179 -2.68 -6.19 8.66
C ALA A 179 -3.65 -5.14 9.20
N GLY A 180 -3.15 -4.14 9.94
CA GLY A 180 -3.96 -3.06 10.49
C GLY A 180 -4.74 -2.32 9.40
N LEU A 181 -4.05 -1.89 8.33
CA LEU A 181 -4.72 -1.24 7.20
C LEU A 181 -5.70 -2.20 6.51
N ALA A 182 -5.27 -3.41 6.15
CA ALA A 182 -6.09 -4.33 5.37
C ALA A 182 -7.36 -4.80 6.10
N ILE A 183 -7.26 -5.09 7.40
CA ILE A 183 -8.35 -5.67 8.20
C ILE A 183 -9.25 -4.59 8.81
N LEU A 184 -8.71 -3.44 9.23
CA LEU A 184 -9.50 -2.43 9.96
C LEU A 184 -10.16 -1.42 9.02
N ASN A 185 -9.71 -1.30 7.77
CA ASN A 185 -10.30 -0.40 6.78
C ASN A 185 -11.38 -1.14 5.95
N PRO A 186 -12.67 -0.78 6.04
CA PRO A 186 -13.73 -1.43 5.27
C PRO A 186 -13.56 -1.33 3.75
N ALA A 187 -13.04 -0.20 3.26
CA ALA A 187 -12.77 -0.01 1.83
C ALA A 187 -11.66 -0.97 1.36
N ALA A 188 -10.62 -1.17 2.17
CA ALA A 188 -9.54 -2.11 1.87
C ALA A 188 -10.06 -3.55 1.71
N LYS A 189 -10.98 -4.00 2.58
CA LYS A 189 -11.58 -5.35 2.46
C LYS A 189 -12.26 -5.56 1.11
N LYS A 190 -13.07 -4.59 0.67
CA LYS A 190 -13.77 -4.66 -0.61
C LYS A 190 -12.78 -4.75 -1.77
N GLN A 191 -11.72 -3.94 -1.72
CA GLN A 191 -10.74 -3.89 -2.80
C GLN A 191 -9.85 -5.13 -2.87
N ILE A 192 -9.36 -5.62 -1.73
CA ILE A 192 -8.56 -6.85 -1.67
C ILE A 192 -9.38 -8.04 -2.16
N LYS A 193 -10.67 -8.10 -1.79
CA LYS A 193 -11.59 -9.11 -2.31
C LYS A 193 -11.72 -9.03 -3.83
N GLN A 194 -12.00 -7.85 -4.38
CA GLN A 194 -12.11 -7.67 -5.82
C GLN A 194 -10.80 -7.99 -6.54
N TYR A 195 -9.65 -7.64 -5.98
CA TYR A 195 -8.35 -7.97 -6.57
C TYR A 195 -8.15 -9.48 -6.65
N ALA A 196 -8.45 -10.22 -5.58
CA ALA A 196 -8.38 -11.68 -5.59
C ALA A 196 -9.34 -12.30 -6.63
N GLU A 197 -10.53 -11.72 -6.80
CA GLU A 197 -11.48 -12.11 -7.85
C GLU A 197 -10.90 -11.81 -9.25
N SER A 198 -10.35 -10.63 -9.48
CA SER A 198 -9.71 -10.23 -10.74
C SER A 198 -8.53 -11.15 -11.10
N VAL A 199 -7.63 -11.44 -10.15
CA VAL A 199 -6.53 -12.41 -10.34
C VAL A 199 -7.09 -13.77 -10.75
N THR A 200 -8.07 -14.27 -9.99
CA THR A 200 -8.66 -15.60 -10.21
C THR A 200 -9.34 -15.71 -11.56
N GLU A 201 -10.13 -14.71 -11.94
CA GLU A 201 -10.89 -14.72 -13.19
C GLU A 201 -9.97 -14.57 -14.40
N LEU A 202 -9.01 -13.64 -14.37
CA LEU A 202 -8.04 -13.49 -15.45
C LEU A 202 -7.22 -14.77 -15.63
N PHE A 203 -6.74 -15.38 -14.54
CA PHE A 203 -6.00 -16.64 -14.62
C PHE A 203 -6.83 -17.79 -15.19
N LYS A 204 -8.15 -17.85 -14.90
CA LYS A 204 -9.06 -18.82 -15.53
C LYS A 204 -9.18 -18.60 -17.04
N LEU A 205 -9.32 -17.36 -17.51
CA LEU A 205 -9.34 -17.04 -18.94
C LEU A 205 -8.03 -17.48 -19.62
N MET A 206 -6.90 -17.20 -18.99
CA MET A 206 -5.58 -17.65 -19.45
C MET A 206 -5.53 -19.18 -19.56
N LEU A 207 -6.00 -19.93 -18.55
CA LEU A 207 -5.99 -21.41 -18.54
C LEU A 207 -6.91 -22.01 -19.61
N ALA A 208 -8.07 -21.40 -19.84
CA ALA A 208 -9.03 -21.84 -20.84
C ALA A 208 -8.63 -21.46 -22.27
N GLY A 209 -7.56 -20.66 -22.45
CA GLY A 209 -7.14 -20.15 -23.75
C GLY A 209 -8.14 -19.17 -24.37
N GLN A 210 -8.95 -18.49 -23.55
CA GLN A 210 -10.02 -17.58 -24.01
C GLN A 210 -9.45 -16.20 -24.36
N ARG A 211 -8.68 -16.14 -25.46
CA ARG A 211 -7.97 -14.94 -25.89
C ARG A 211 -8.91 -13.76 -26.12
N GLU A 212 -10.01 -13.92 -26.85
CA GLU A 212 -10.88 -12.78 -27.17
C GLU A 212 -11.50 -12.16 -25.91
N GLU A 213 -11.93 -12.99 -24.96
CA GLU A 213 -12.53 -12.54 -23.70
C GLU A 213 -11.50 -11.84 -22.81
N LEU A 214 -10.29 -12.41 -22.72
CA LEU A 214 -9.17 -11.81 -21.99
C LEU A 214 -8.81 -10.43 -22.56
N THR A 215 -8.66 -10.33 -23.89
CA THR A 215 -8.36 -9.07 -24.58
C THR A 215 -9.45 -8.04 -24.35
N ALA A 216 -10.72 -8.41 -24.51
CA ALA A 216 -11.84 -7.47 -24.33
C ALA A 216 -11.87 -6.88 -22.92
N ARG A 217 -11.63 -7.73 -21.91
CA ARG A 217 -11.59 -7.32 -20.50
C ARG A 217 -10.42 -6.38 -20.20
N ILE A 218 -9.21 -6.71 -20.67
CA ILE A 218 -8.01 -5.88 -20.48
C ILE A 218 -8.16 -4.54 -21.20
N MET A 219 -8.67 -4.54 -22.43
CA MET A 219 -8.90 -3.32 -23.21
C MET A 219 -9.97 -2.42 -22.61
N ALA A 220 -10.99 -2.98 -21.95
CA ALA A 220 -11.98 -2.20 -21.22
C ALA A 220 -11.32 -1.44 -20.04
N ALA A 221 -10.45 -2.11 -19.28
CA ALA A 221 -9.67 -1.47 -18.22
C ALA A 221 -8.72 -0.40 -18.78
N ARG A 222 -8.02 -0.71 -19.88
CA ARG A 222 -7.15 0.25 -20.61
C ARG A 222 -7.91 1.53 -20.96
N LYS A 223 -9.05 1.39 -21.62
CA LYS A 223 -9.88 2.53 -22.06
C LYS A 223 -10.40 3.35 -20.88
N SER A 224 -10.76 2.70 -19.78
CA SER A 224 -11.34 3.39 -18.63
C SER A 224 -10.30 4.20 -17.83
N ILE A 225 -9.07 3.70 -17.71
CA ILE A 225 -8.08 4.23 -16.77
C ILE A 225 -6.94 4.96 -17.48
N PHE A 226 -6.49 4.42 -18.62
CA PHE A 226 -5.26 4.83 -19.30
C PHE A 226 -5.52 5.48 -20.66
N ASP A 227 -6.71 6.06 -20.87
CA ASP A 227 -7.04 6.76 -22.11
C ASP A 227 -5.97 7.83 -22.42
N PRO A 228 -5.28 7.74 -23.57
CA PRO A 228 -4.25 8.70 -23.97
C PRO A 228 -4.74 10.16 -23.97
N GLY A 229 -6.05 10.38 -24.14
CA GLY A 229 -6.66 11.71 -24.07
C GLY A 229 -6.61 12.38 -22.69
N ARG A 230 -6.28 11.64 -21.61
CA ARG A 230 -6.21 12.17 -20.24
C ARG A 230 -4.89 12.88 -19.90
N GLY A 231 -3.87 12.79 -20.76
CA GLY A 231 -2.64 13.59 -20.63
C GLY A 231 -1.76 13.29 -19.41
N HIS A 232 -1.77 12.06 -18.90
CA HIS A 232 -0.85 11.66 -17.82
C HIS A 232 0.54 11.37 -18.37
N ASP A 233 1.55 12.12 -17.91
CA ASP A 233 2.95 11.80 -18.16
C ASP A 233 3.31 10.41 -17.64
N LEU A 234 4.28 9.76 -18.28
CA LEU A 234 4.83 8.47 -17.82
C LEU A 234 5.47 8.66 -16.44
N LEU A 235 4.94 7.94 -15.45
CA LEU A 235 5.45 7.98 -14.07
C LEU A 235 6.82 7.29 -13.92
N LEU A 236 7.17 6.39 -14.84
CA LEU A 236 8.44 5.67 -14.86
C LEU A 236 9.05 5.64 -16.26
N LYS A 237 10.39 5.74 -16.32
CA LYS A 237 11.20 5.57 -17.53
C LYS A 237 12.12 4.36 -17.36
N ASP A 238 12.31 3.59 -18.43
CA ASP A 238 13.06 2.31 -18.43
C ASP A 238 14.48 2.45 -17.86
N ASP A 239 15.16 3.55 -18.17
CA ASP A 239 16.54 3.81 -17.74
C ASP A 239 16.71 3.96 -16.22
N VAL A 240 15.61 4.18 -15.50
CA VAL A 240 15.58 4.26 -14.03
C VAL A 240 15.34 2.89 -13.40
N LEU A 241 14.57 2.01 -14.06
CA LEU A 241 14.16 0.71 -13.51
C LEU A 241 15.28 -0.33 -13.53
N ASP A 242 16.09 -0.33 -14.59
CA ASP A 242 17.19 -1.28 -14.74
C ASP A 242 18.36 -1.01 -13.78
N ARG A 243 18.47 0.20 -13.22
CA ARG A 243 19.56 0.57 -12.29
C ARG A 243 19.49 -0.13 -10.93
N PHE A 244 18.36 -0.74 -10.57
CA PHE A 244 18.10 -1.30 -9.24
C PHE A 244 17.87 -2.82 -9.25
N SER A 245 18.53 -3.52 -10.18
CA SER A 245 18.52 -4.98 -10.25
C SER A 245 19.32 -5.62 -9.10
N LEU A 246 18.79 -6.72 -8.55
CA LEU A 246 19.47 -7.58 -7.57
C LEU A 246 20.36 -8.65 -8.22
N GLY A 247 20.34 -8.76 -9.55
CA GLY A 247 21.14 -9.73 -10.33
C GLY A 247 21.51 -9.22 -11.72
N ASP A 248 22.30 -10.00 -12.45
CA ASP A 248 22.78 -9.64 -13.79
C ASP A 248 21.62 -9.60 -14.80
N ILE A 249 21.40 -8.43 -15.40
CA ILE A 249 20.29 -8.21 -16.35
C ILE A 249 20.58 -9.03 -17.62
N PRO A 250 19.64 -9.90 -18.07
CA PRO A 250 19.83 -10.67 -19.28
C PRO A 250 19.88 -9.75 -20.52
N PRO A 251 20.64 -10.13 -21.57
CA PRO A 251 20.77 -9.33 -22.79
C PRO A 251 19.48 -9.22 -23.61
N GLN A 252 18.49 -10.08 -23.34
CA GLN A 252 17.15 -10.00 -23.91
C GLN A 252 16.09 -10.12 -22.81
N ARG A 253 15.06 -9.29 -22.89
CA ARG A 253 13.90 -9.32 -21.99
C ARG A 253 13.15 -10.64 -22.15
N VAL A 254 12.87 -11.32 -21.04
CA VAL A 254 12.01 -12.50 -21.03
C VAL A 254 10.54 -12.05 -21.02
N LYS A 255 9.74 -12.62 -21.91
CA LYS A 255 8.30 -12.32 -21.99
C LYS A 255 7.58 -12.82 -20.73
N ASN A 256 6.65 -12.05 -20.22
CA ASN A 256 5.88 -12.38 -19.02
C ASN A 256 4.42 -11.94 -19.23
N ASN A 257 3.47 -12.72 -18.72
CA ASN A 257 2.04 -12.38 -18.79
C ASN A 257 1.62 -11.27 -17.81
N HIS A 258 2.47 -10.94 -16.84
CA HIS A 258 2.23 -9.92 -15.83
C HIS A 258 0.84 -9.98 -15.16
N LEU A 259 0.34 -11.19 -14.83
CA LEU A 259 -0.99 -11.41 -14.22
C LEU A 259 -1.27 -10.43 -13.06
N SER A 260 -0.30 -10.22 -12.19
CA SER A 260 -0.38 -9.26 -11.08
C SER A 260 -0.72 -7.81 -11.48
N LEU A 261 -0.19 -7.31 -12.61
CA LEU A 261 -0.44 -5.97 -13.15
C LEU A 261 -1.79 -5.91 -13.89
N LEU A 262 -2.08 -6.93 -14.70
CA LEU A 262 -3.36 -7.04 -15.40
C LEU A 262 -4.53 -7.06 -14.41
N ALA A 263 -4.39 -7.84 -13.33
CA ALA A 263 -5.39 -7.91 -12.27
C ALA A 263 -5.56 -6.60 -11.50
N MET A 264 -4.50 -5.79 -11.37
CA MET A 264 -4.60 -4.48 -10.72
C MET A 264 -5.45 -3.52 -11.55
N ALA A 265 -5.17 -3.42 -12.85
CA ALA A 265 -5.97 -2.59 -13.76
C ALA A 265 -7.42 -3.05 -13.84
N ASP A 266 -7.65 -4.37 -13.92
CA ASP A 266 -9.01 -4.93 -13.89
C ASP A 266 -9.72 -4.63 -12.57
N CYS A 267 -9.03 -4.73 -11.43
CA CYS A 267 -9.59 -4.41 -10.11
C CYS A 267 -10.02 -2.93 -10.04
N TRP A 268 -9.16 -2.00 -10.48
CA TRP A 268 -9.50 -0.57 -10.54
C TRP A 268 -10.71 -0.33 -11.43
N TYR A 269 -10.74 -0.96 -12.61
CA TYR A 269 -11.85 -0.84 -13.56
C TYR A 269 -13.17 -1.34 -12.96
N LYS A 270 -13.17 -2.53 -12.35
CA LYS A 270 -14.37 -3.14 -11.73
C LYS A 270 -14.93 -2.31 -10.57
N LEU A 271 -14.06 -1.59 -9.85
CA LEU A 271 -14.47 -0.75 -8.73
C LEU A 271 -14.75 0.70 -9.12
N GLY A 272 -14.49 1.09 -10.36
CA GLY A 272 -14.58 2.49 -10.79
C GLY A 272 -13.59 3.39 -10.05
N ILE A 273 -12.41 2.87 -9.73
CA ILE A 273 -11.34 3.61 -9.06
C ILE A 273 -10.47 4.27 -10.13
N ASP A 274 -10.29 5.58 -10.03
CA ASP A 274 -9.26 6.29 -10.77
C ASP A 274 -7.99 6.40 -9.90
N PRO A 275 -6.91 5.68 -10.23
CA PRO A 275 -5.69 5.68 -9.41
C PRO A 275 -4.98 7.05 -9.42
N TYR A 276 -5.26 7.94 -10.38
CA TYR A 276 -4.61 9.24 -10.48
C TYR A 276 -5.24 10.30 -9.57
N GLU A 277 -6.53 10.21 -9.26
CA GLU A 277 -7.20 11.14 -8.33
C GLU A 277 -6.63 11.08 -6.91
N HIS A 278 -6.08 9.92 -6.54
CA HIS A 278 -5.61 9.63 -5.18
C HIS A 278 -4.11 9.89 -4.98
N MET A 279 -3.43 10.44 -5.98
CA MET A 279 -2.00 10.79 -5.94
C MET A 279 -1.66 11.85 -4.87
N ILE A 280 -2.64 12.58 -4.35
CA ILE A 280 -2.45 13.54 -3.25
C ILE A 280 -1.90 12.90 -1.97
N CYS A 281 -2.13 11.60 -1.78
CA CYS A 281 -1.63 10.79 -0.68
C CYS A 281 -0.74 9.66 -1.19
N GLU A 282 -0.06 9.87 -2.32
CA GLU A 282 0.81 8.86 -2.91
C GLU A 282 1.88 8.42 -1.92
N THR A 283 2.20 7.12 -1.98
CA THR A 283 3.41 6.58 -1.38
C THR A 283 4.37 6.22 -2.50
N PRO A 284 5.69 6.20 -2.25
CA PRO A 284 6.65 5.78 -3.27
C PRO A 284 6.35 4.40 -3.86
N LEU A 285 5.80 3.48 -3.05
CA LEU A 285 5.42 2.13 -3.49
C LEU A 285 4.23 2.17 -4.45
N PHE A 286 3.19 2.96 -4.12
CA PHE A 286 2.04 3.12 -4.99
C PHE A 286 2.43 3.78 -6.32
N ARG A 287 3.25 4.84 -6.28
CA ARG A 287 3.71 5.53 -7.50
C ARG A 287 4.48 4.59 -8.42
N LEU A 288 5.39 3.79 -7.86
CA LEU A 288 6.13 2.77 -8.59
C LEU A 288 5.20 1.73 -9.21
N TRP A 289 4.24 1.24 -8.43
CA TRP A 289 3.31 0.23 -8.90
C TRP A 289 2.36 0.75 -9.98
N LEU A 290 1.77 1.93 -9.78
CA LEU A 290 0.94 2.61 -10.76
C LEU A 290 1.74 2.90 -12.04
N GLY A 291 2.98 3.37 -11.93
CA GLY A 291 3.84 3.56 -13.09
C GLY A 291 4.13 2.28 -13.86
N ALA A 292 4.31 1.14 -13.18
CA ALA A 292 4.50 -0.15 -13.83
C ALA A 292 3.24 -0.63 -14.57
N VAL A 293 2.05 -0.42 -13.98
CA VAL A 293 0.77 -0.71 -14.66
C VAL A 293 0.57 0.26 -15.84
N GLN A 294 0.83 1.56 -15.65
CA GLN A 294 0.71 2.57 -16.70
C GLN A 294 1.60 2.26 -17.90
N TYR A 295 2.88 1.92 -17.66
CA TYR A 295 3.82 1.53 -18.70
C TYR A 295 3.28 0.35 -19.53
N LEU A 296 2.84 -0.71 -18.84
CA LEU A 296 2.26 -1.89 -19.49
C LEU A 296 1.03 -1.57 -20.34
N PHE A 297 0.14 -0.69 -19.85
CA PHE A 297 -1.14 -0.40 -20.50
C PHE A 297 -1.07 0.72 -21.54
N GLN A 298 -0.02 1.55 -21.54
CA GLN A 298 0.16 2.59 -22.55
C GLN A 298 0.86 2.08 -23.81
N ASP A 299 1.76 1.11 -23.68
CA ASP A 299 2.41 0.46 -24.82
C ASP A 299 1.51 -0.63 -25.41
N SER A 300 0.97 -0.39 -26.61
CA SER A 300 0.09 -1.34 -27.30
C SER A 300 0.80 -2.64 -27.72
N GLU A 301 2.05 -2.55 -28.18
CA GLU A 301 2.78 -3.73 -28.67
C GLU A 301 3.15 -4.64 -27.50
N LEU A 302 3.60 -4.03 -26.38
CA LEU A 302 3.86 -4.75 -25.15
C LEU A 302 2.58 -5.38 -24.59
N LEU A 303 1.45 -4.66 -24.56
CA LEU A 303 0.20 -5.18 -24.03
C LEU A 303 -0.31 -6.39 -24.84
N ASP A 304 -0.23 -6.33 -26.17
CA ASP A 304 -0.59 -7.44 -27.04
C ASP A 304 0.35 -8.65 -26.82
N GLU A 305 1.66 -8.42 -26.69
CA GLU A 305 2.62 -9.49 -26.35
C GLU A 305 2.27 -10.17 -25.02
N VAL A 306 1.85 -9.38 -24.04
CA VAL A 306 1.54 -9.85 -22.68
C VAL A 306 0.27 -10.69 -22.68
N ILE A 307 -0.75 -10.29 -23.46
CA ILE A 307 -1.97 -11.10 -23.68
C ILE A 307 -1.63 -12.42 -24.37
N ASP A 308 -0.76 -12.37 -25.39
CA ASP A 308 -0.36 -13.57 -26.14
C ASP A 308 0.44 -14.52 -25.25
N THR A 309 1.37 -13.98 -24.47
CA THR A 309 2.14 -14.74 -23.48
C THR A 309 1.22 -15.35 -22.43
N ALA A 310 0.19 -14.63 -21.99
CA ALA A 310 -0.77 -15.14 -21.00
C ALA A 310 -1.54 -16.37 -21.47
N VAL A 311 -1.84 -16.46 -22.77
CA VAL A 311 -2.60 -17.57 -23.36
C VAL A 311 -1.67 -18.71 -23.78
N GLU A 312 -0.60 -18.40 -24.52
CA GLU A 312 0.21 -19.39 -25.23
C GLU A 312 1.40 -19.90 -24.40
N ASP A 313 1.98 -19.06 -23.54
CA ASP A 313 3.17 -19.41 -22.77
C ASP A 313 2.79 -20.11 -21.45
N LYS A 314 3.49 -21.23 -21.17
CA LYS A 314 3.26 -22.06 -19.98
C LYS A 314 4.32 -21.89 -18.89
N SER A 315 5.39 -21.13 -19.15
CA SER A 315 6.56 -21.02 -18.28
C SER A 315 6.27 -20.38 -16.92
N PHE A 316 5.28 -19.47 -16.83
CA PHE A 316 4.87 -18.82 -15.59
C PHE A 316 3.64 -19.45 -14.92
N ARG A 317 3.04 -20.49 -15.50
CA ARG A 317 1.74 -21.05 -15.03
C ARG A 317 1.78 -21.56 -13.60
N ALA A 318 2.89 -22.18 -13.19
CA ALA A 318 3.07 -22.63 -11.82
C ALA A 318 3.16 -21.46 -10.85
N ASP A 319 3.85 -20.38 -11.25
CA ASP A 319 3.97 -19.16 -10.44
C ASP A 319 2.62 -18.41 -10.35
N ASP A 320 1.88 -18.33 -11.45
CA ASP A 320 0.56 -17.70 -11.50
C ASP A 320 -0.49 -18.47 -10.69
N LEU A 321 -0.37 -19.80 -10.64
CA LEU A 321 -1.23 -20.66 -9.81
C LEU A 321 -1.03 -20.35 -8.32
N GLU A 322 0.22 -20.37 -7.87
CA GLU A 322 0.56 -20.06 -6.47
C GLU A 322 0.21 -18.62 -6.12
N PHE A 323 0.43 -17.68 -7.06
CA PHE A 323 0.01 -16.29 -6.90
C PHE A 323 -1.50 -16.15 -6.73
N THR A 324 -2.28 -16.87 -7.54
CA THR A 324 -3.76 -16.88 -7.45
C THR A 324 -4.23 -17.45 -6.11
N PHE A 325 -3.62 -18.54 -5.64
CA PHE A 325 -3.94 -19.10 -4.33
C PHE A 325 -3.57 -18.14 -3.19
N ALA A 326 -2.41 -17.49 -3.27
CA ALA A 326 -1.98 -16.52 -2.29
C ALA A 326 -2.92 -15.30 -2.21
N ALA A 327 -3.34 -14.76 -3.36
CA ALA A 327 -4.28 -13.63 -3.42
C ALA A 327 -5.62 -13.97 -2.75
N ARG A 328 -6.13 -15.19 -2.96
CA ARG A 328 -7.33 -15.69 -2.31
C ARG A 328 -7.15 -15.88 -0.80
N ASP A 329 -6.05 -16.49 -0.36
CA ASP A 329 -5.75 -16.70 1.07
C ASP A 329 -5.65 -15.35 1.82
N TRP A 330 -4.95 -14.36 1.25
CA TRP A 330 -4.90 -13.02 1.84
C TRP A 330 -6.28 -12.35 1.91
N SER A 331 -7.07 -12.46 0.84
CA SER A 331 -8.44 -11.94 0.80
C SER A 331 -9.35 -12.58 1.85
N GLU A 332 -9.28 -13.90 2.03
CA GLU A 332 -10.05 -14.62 3.04
C GLU A 332 -9.64 -14.21 4.47
N ARG A 333 -8.34 -14.15 4.76
CA ARG A 333 -7.82 -13.69 6.07
C ARG A 333 -8.29 -12.28 6.40
N VAL A 334 -8.24 -11.38 5.42
CA VAL A 334 -8.68 -9.98 5.56
C VAL A 334 -10.18 -9.89 5.78
N SER A 335 -10.96 -10.63 5.00
CA SER A 335 -12.43 -10.64 5.08
C SER A 335 -12.92 -11.14 6.44
N LEU A 336 -12.29 -12.20 6.96
CA LEU A 336 -12.59 -12.79 8.27
C LEU A 336 -12.04 -11.97 9.45
N GLY A 337 -11.20 -10.96 9.19
CA GLY A 337 -10.53 -10.17 10.23
C GLY A 337 -9.55 -10.98 11.08
N ASN A 338 -8.97 -12.05 10.52
CA ASN A 338 -8.09 -12.97 11.24
C ASN A 338 -6.67 -12.39 11.38
N MET A 339 -6.46 -11.57 12.40
CA MET A 339 -5.15 -10.95 12.70
C MET A 339 -4.04 -11.97 12.95
N ASP A 340 -4.31 -13.02 13.73
CA ASP A 340 -3.31 -14.02 14.08
C ASP A 340 -2.93 -14.86 12.85
N GLY A 341 -3.92 -15.27 12.06
CA GLY A 341 -3.67 -15.95 10.79
C GLY A 341 -2.89 -15.07 9.81
N TYR A 342 -3.17 -13.77 9.75
CA TYR A 342 -2.38 -12.84 8.94
C TYR A 342 -0.92 -12.80 9.41
N ARG A 343 -0.70 -12.66 10.72
CA ARG A 343 0.62 -12.64 11.35
C ARG A 343 1.41 -13.90 11.05
N GLU A 344 0.85 -15.07 11.32
CA GLU A 344 1.53 -16.36 11.14
C GLU A 344 2.00 -16.54 9.69
N ARG A 345 1.12 -16.22 8.74
CA ARG A 345 1.43 -16.30 7.31
C ARG A 345 2.51 -15.30 6.92
N PHE A 346 2.40 -14.06 7.37
CA PHE A 346 3.41 -13.02 7.08
C PHE A 346 4.77 -13.41 7.63
N GLU A 347 4.85 -13.79 8.92
CA GLU A 347 6.10 -14.15 9.59
C GLU A 347 6.73 -15.41 8.98
N GLN A 348 5.93 -16.37 8.50
CA GLN A 348 6.43 -17.55 7.79
C GLN A 348 7.22 -17.13 6.53
N ILE A 349 6.63 -16.29 5.69
CA ILE A 349 7.28 -15.82 4.46
C ILE A 349 8.44 -14.86 4.78
N GLN A 350 8.29 -14.05 5.83
CA GLN A 350 9.37 -13.20 6.32
C GLN A 350 10.61 -14.00 6.72
N ARG A 351 10.45 -15.14 7.42
CA ARG A 351 11.55 -16.03 7.79
C ARG A 351 12.24 -16.63 6.55
N TYR A 352 11.48 -16.97 5.51
CA TYR A 352 12.02 -17.48 4.25
C TYR A 352 12.95 -16.47 3.58
N PHE A 353 12.57 -15.18 3.54
CA PHE A 353 13.38 -14.12 2.93
C PHE A 353 14.41 -13.45 3.87
N ALA A 354 14.39 -13.77 5.16
CA ALA A 354 15.25 -13.14 6.17
C ALA A 354 16.75 -13.06 5.81
N PRO A 355 17.38 -14.11 5.23
CA PRO A 355 18.79 -14.05 4.85
C PRO A 355 19.13 -12.99 3.78
N ARG A 356 18.12 -12.46 3.08
CA ARG A 356 18.28 -11.58 1.89
C ARG A 356 17.81 -10.15 2.15
N PHE A 357 17.17 -9.88 3.30
CA PHE A 357 16.75 -8.54 3.67
C PHE A 357 17.86 -7.48 3.74
N PRO A 358 19.09 -7.77 4.21
CA PRO A 358 20.12 -6.73 4.29
C PRO A 358 20.44 -6.08 2.93
N GLU A 359 20.61 -6.91 1.91
CA GLU A 359 20.91 -6.46 0.55
C GLU A 359 19.69 -5.79 -0.11
N ALA A 360 18.52 -6.43 0.00
CA ALA A 360 17.28 -5.91 -0.56
C ALA A 360 16.85 -4.58 0.06
N THR A 361 17.08 -4.38 1.37
CA THR A 361 16.77 -3.13 2.05
C THR A 361 17.68 -2.01 1.57
N ARG A 362 18.97 -2.28 1.35
CA ARG A 362 19.92 -1.29 0.82
C ARG A 362 19.49 -0.82 -0.57
N LEU A 363 19.28 -1.76 -1.50
CA LEU A 363 18.88 -1.45 -2.89
C LEU A 363 17.50 -0.80 -2.98
N GLY A 364 16.52 -1.30 -2.21
CA GLY A 364 15.19 -0.71 -2.18
C GLY A 364 15.15 0.73 -1.63
N ASN A 365 16.04 1.07 -0.70
CA ASN A 365 16.18 2.45 -0.22
C ASN A 365 16.87 3.36 -1.24
N GLU A 366 17.93 2.87 -1.91
CA GLU A 366 18.59 3.59 -3.00
C GLU A 366 17.60 3.89 -4.15
N MET A 367 16.79 2.91 -4.54
CA MET A 367 15.76 3.05 -5.59
C MET A 367 14.77 4.17 -5.27
N ILE A 368 14.16 4.14 -4.07
CA ILE A 368 13.19 5.16 -3.67
C ILE A 368 13.83 6.55 -3.60
N LYS A 369 15.05 6.64 -3.07
CA LYS A 369 15.76 7.92 -2.99
C LYS A 369 15.98 8.52 -4.38
N THR A 370 16.48 7.74 -5.34
CA THR A 370 16.71 8.22 -6.71
C THR A 370 15.41 8.60 -7.43
N ILE A 371 14.32 7.87 -7.18
CA ILE A 371 13.02 8.22 -7.76
C ILE A 371 12.54 9.56 -7.19
N LEU A 372 12.54 9.71 -5.86
CA LEU A 372 12.14 10.95 -5.19
C LEU A 372 12.97 12.16 -5.64
N GLU A 373 14.28 11.99 -5.87
CA GLU A 373 15.18 13.04 -6.39
C GLU A 373 14.92 13.42 -7.86
N LYS A 374 14.36 12.51 -8.66
CA LYS A 374 14.08 12.76 -10.10
C LYS A 374 12.64 13.20 -10.37
N THR A 375 11.71 12.91 -9.46
CA THR A 375 10.28 13.23 -9.62
C THR A 375 9.76 14.35 -8.71
N GLY A 376 10.55 14.76 -7.72
CA GLY A 376 10.31 15.97 -6.91
C GLY A 376 11.01 17.18 -7.49
#